data_AF-F7XTR8-F1
#
_entry.id   AF-F7XTR8-F1
#
_cell.length_a   1.000
_cell.length_b   1.000
_cell.length_c   1.000
_cell.angle_alpha   90.00
_cell.angle_beta   90.00
_cell.angle_gamma   90.00
#
_symmetry.space_group_name_H-M   'P 1'
#
loop_
_entity.id
_entity.type
_entity.pdbx_description
1 polymer ?
#
loop_
_entity_poly.entity_id
_entity_poly.type
_entity_poly.pdbx_seq_one_letter_code
_entity_poly.pdbx_strand_id
1 'polypeptide(L)'
;MPAWINKYYILDLQPHNSLVKWIVDQGYTVFMISWINPDATFSNKSFEDYMITGVLTAIEKAKEINKAESLSCMGYCSGGTMLAVTLAYLAAQDKLHNYVNSATFLTTLVDFKEAGDVATFIDEQQLELLDSIMRNAGYLDGYYMALCFSILRSSDMIWSYYTSNYLLGKKPQAFDILHWNSDSTRMPYSMHSYYLRKLYLENSLSKAGSIVINGVGIDLSKIDIPTYVLAAKEDHYSALAISLFNIQYGKNCFVLGGSGHVAGIINPPNKSKYSYRINESQYLDPEEWFRTSKEIAGSWWPHWLNWASALNNEKIPLRQIDKKSIIEKAPGRYVKIK
;
A
#
# COMPACT_ATOMS: atom_id res chain seq x y z
N MET A 1 2.94 -6.38 0.51
CA MET A 1 2.40 -5.81 1.74
C MET A 1 1.16 -4.99 1.40
N PRO A 2 -0.01 -5.63 1.36
CA PRO A 2 -1.27 -4.93 1.14
C PRO A 2 -1.63 -4.07 2.37
N ALA A 3 -2.53 -3.11 2.15
CA ALA A 3 -3.17 -2.38 3.23
C ALA A 3 -3.90 -3.34 4.19
N TRP A 4 -3.98 -2.97 5.47
CA TRP A 4 -4.89 -3.60 6.44
C TRP A 4 -6.27 -2.94 6.47
N ILE A 5 -6.41 -1.77 5.85
CA ILE A 5 -7.69 -1.11 5.59
C ILE A 5 -8.25 -1.77 4.32
N ASN A 6 -9.36 -2.49 4.48
CA ASN A 6 -9.88 -3.49 3.53
C ASN A 6 -8.90 -4.67 3.31
N LYS A 7 -9.35 -5.66 2.55
CA LYS A 7 -8.64 -6.94 2.38
C LYS A 7 -7.62 -6.91 1.25
N TYR A 8 -6.65 -7.82 1.31
CA TYR A 8 -5.52 -7.83 0.37
C TYR A 8 -5.89 -8.05 -1.10
N TYR A 9 -7.05 -8.67 -1.36
CA TYR A 9 -7.38 -9.21 -2.67
C TYR A 9 -7.69 -8.14 -3.72
N ILE A 10 -7.63 -6.85 -3.39
CA ILE A 10 -7.55 -5.78 -4.39
C ILE A 10 -6.36 -5.95 -5.34
N LEU A 11 -5.26 -6.56 -4.87
CA LEU A 11 -4.09 -6.89 -5.68
C LEU A 11 -4.24 -8.22 -6.44
N ASP A 12 -5.30 -8.99 -6.16
CA ASP A 12 -5.54 -10.33 -6.69
C ASP A 12 -7.05 -10.58 -6.92
N LEU A 13 -7.71 -9.67 -7.65
CA LEU A 13 -9.17 -9.67 -7.83
C LEU A 13 -9.67 -10.86 -8.66
N GLN A 14 -9.60 -10.74 -9.98
CA GLN A 14 -9.98 -11.76 -10.95
C GLN A 14 -8.76 -12.07 -11.83
N PRO A 15 -8.71 -13.23 -12.50
CA PRO A 15 -7.53 -13.61 -13.30
C PRO A 15 -7.09 -12.57 -14.35
N HIS A 16 -8.00 -11.73 -14.83
CA HIS A 16 -7.74 -10.73 -15.87
C HIS A 16 -7.30 -9.35 -15.34
N ASN A 17 -7.42 -9.10 -14.03
CA ASN A 17 -7.04 -7.86 -13.37
C ASN A 17 -6.30 -8.09 -12.04
N SER A 18 -5.75 -9.29 -11.84
CA SER A 18 -4.88 -9.63 -10.72
C SER A 18 -3.44 -9.22 -11.01
N LEU A 19 -2.92 -8.30 -10.21
CA LEU A 19 -1.51 -7.91 -10.24
C LEU A 19 -0.63 -9.07 -9.77
N VAL A 20 -1.04 -9.77 -8.70
CA VAL A 20 -0.31 -10.93 -8.16
C VAL A 20 -0.14 -12.00 -9.22
N LYS A 21 -1.22 -12.40 -9.89
CA LYS A 21 -1.16 -13.39 -10.97
C LYS A 21 -0.25 -12.91 -12.09
N TRP A 22 -0.37 -11.65 -12.51
CA TRP A 22 0.45 -11.12 -13.58
C TRP A 22 1.95 -11.16 -13.25
N ILE A 23 2.34 -10.78 -12.01
CA ILE A 23 3.72 -10.85 -11.52
C ILE A 23 4.24 -12.29 -11.49
N VAL A 24 3.41 -13.24 -11.01
CA VAL A 24 3.74 -14.67 -11.02
C VAL A 24 3.94 -15.19 -12.44
N ASP A 25 3.09 -14.77 -13.39
CA ASP A 25 3.22 -15.13 -14.81
C ASP A 25 4.52 -14.56 -15.43
N GLN A 26 5.11 -13.50 -14.86
CA GLN A 26 6.43 -12.99 -15.28
C GLN A 26 7.61 -13.80 -14.69
N GLY A 27 7.34 -14.80 -13.85
CA GLY A 27 8.36 -15.68 -13.27
C GLY A 27 8.83 -15.31 -11.86
N TYR A 28 8.17 -14.36 -11.19
CA TYR A 28 8.49 -14.00 -9.81
C TYR A 28 7.81 -14.95 -8.81
N THR A 29 8.52 -15.29 -7.73
CA THR A 29 7.90 -15.93 -6.56
C THR A 29 7.30 -14.85 -5.67
N VAL A 30 5.98 -14.86 -5.48
CA VAL A 30 5.26 -13.83 -4.72
C VAL A 30 4.81 -14.38 -3.37
N PHE A 31 5.19 -13.69 -2.30
CA PHE A 31 4.63 -13.85 -0.96
C PHE A 31 3.72 -12.66 -0.66
N MET A 32 2.60 -12.91 0.01
CA MET A 32 1.60 -11.89 0.32
C MET A 32 1.11 -12.03 1.75
N ILE A 33 1.08 -10.91 2.47
CA ILE A 33 0.54 -10.86 3.83
C ILE A 33 -0.99 -10.78 3.72
N SER A 34 -1.69 -11.74 4.29
CA SER A 34 -3.14 -11.65 4.52
C SER A 34 -3.37 -11.27 5.98
N TRP A 35 -3.71 -10.00 6.23
CA TRP A 35 -4.05 -9.52 7.56
C TRP A 35 -5.30 -10.22 8.11
N ILE A 36 -5.30 -10.52 9.41
CA ILE A 36 -6.50 -10.97 10.12
C ILE A 36 -7.46 -9.78 10.26
N ASN A 37 -8.77 -10.03 10.11
CA ASN A 37 -9.79 -9.05 10.48
C ASN A 37 -9.99 -9.14 12.02
N PRO A 38 -9.56 -8.13 12.79
CA PRO A 38 -9.42 -8.23 14.23
C PRO A 38 -10.78 -8.18 14.93
N ASP A 39 -10.94 -8.92 16.03
CA ASP A 39 -12.02 -8.73 17.00
C ASP A 39 -11.51 -8.00 18.25
N ALA A 40 -12.35 -7.90 19.29
CA ALA A 40 -12.01 -7.23 20.55
C ALA A 40 -10.76 -7.82 21.25
N THR A 41 -10.41 -9.09 21.00
CA THR A 41 -9.21 -9.71 21.59
C THR A 41 -7.91 -9.10 21.05
N PHE A 42 -7.97 -8.47 19.87
CA PHE A 42 -6.84 -7.77 19.26
C PHE A 42 -6.74 -6.30 19.66
N SER A 43 -7.62 -5.78 20.54
CA SER A 43 -7.72 -4.35 20.86
C SER A 43 -6.39 -3.68 21.18
N ASN A 44 -5.53 -4.39 21.91
CA ASN A 44 -4.24 -3.88 22.37
C ASN A 44 -3.10 -4.08 21.35
N LYS A 45 -3.38 -4.63 20.17
CA LYS A 45 -2.37 -4.72 19.10
C LYS A 45 -2.01 -3.32 18.64
N SER A 46 -0.75 -3.00 18.85
CA SER A 46 -0.15 -1.69 18.58
C SER A 46 0.29 -1.58 17.12
N PHE A 47 0.64 -0.36 16.72
CA PHE A 47 1.30 -0.11 15.43
C PHE A 47 2.65 -0.87 15.32
N GLU A 48 3.37 -0.97 16.44
CA GLU A 48 4.61 -1.75 16.54
C GLU A 48 4.38 -3.26 16.34
N ASP A 49 3.31 -3.83 16.92
CA ASP A 49 2.97 -5.24 16.70
C ASP A 49 2.76 -5.56 15.22
N TYR A 50 2.11 -4.67 14.47
CA TYR A 50 1.90 -4.83 13.02
C TYR A 50 3.23 -4.85 12.25
N MET A 51 4.21 -4.05 12.68
CA MET A 51 5.55 -4.04 12.08
C MET A 51 6.33 -5.31 12.45
N ILE A 52 6.45 -5.63 13.73
CA ILE A 52 7.33 -6.70 14.24
C ILE A 52 6.72 -8.08 13.94
N THR A 53 5.51 -8.33 14.45
CA THR A 53 4.86 -9.63 14.34
C THR A 53 4.16 -9.85 13.00
N GLY A 54 3.90 -8.76 12.26
CA GLY A 54 3.35 -8.82 10.90
C GLY A 54 4.43 -8.76 9.84
N VAL A 55 4.96 -7.56 9.58
CA VAL A 55 5.82 -7.29 8.42
C VAL A 55 7.19 -7.96 8.52
N LEU A 56 7.94 -7.75 9.60
CA LEU A 56 9.27 -8.33 9.78
C LEU A 56 9.21 -9.86 9.79
N THR A 57 8.26 -10.42 10.54
CA THR A 57 8.03 -11.87 10.57
C THR A 57 7.72 -12.42 9.17
N ALA A 58 6.92 -11.72 8.36
CA ALA A 58 6.62 -12.15 7.00
C ALA A 58 7.85 -12.09 6.07
N ILE A 59 8.70 -11.06 6.18
CA ILE A 59 9.95 -10.98 5.43
C ILE A 59 10.87 -12.15 5.83
N GLU A 60 11.06 -12.39 7.13
CA GLU A 60 11.89 -13.48 7.64
C GLU A 60 11.42 -14.84 7.13
N LYS A 61 10.12 -15.12 7.20
CA LYS A 61 9.56 -16.38 6.74
C LYS A 61 9.62 -16.54 5.23
N ALA A 62 9.37 -15.48 4.47
CA ALA A 62 9.53 -15.51 3.01
C ALA A 62 10.99 -15.77 2.63
N LYS A 63 11.96 -15.16 3.31
CA LYS A 63 13.38 -15.45 3.12
C LYS A 63 13.74 -16.90 3.44
N GLU A 64 13.28 -17.41 4.58
CA GLU A 64 13.53 -18.79 5.02
C GLU A 64 13.00 -19.80 4.00
N ILE A 65 11.72 -19.66 3.61
CA ILE A 65 11.07 -20.54 2.63
C ILE A 65 11.79 -20.47 1.28
N ASN A 66 12.16 -19.26 0.86
CA ASN A 66 12.78 -19.03 -0.43
C ASN A 66 14.30 -19.25 -0.41
N LYS A 67 14.92 -19.48 0.76
CA LYS A 67 16.38 -19.50 0.95
C LYS A 67 17.07 -18.30 0.29
N ALA A 68 16.47 -17.12 0.44
CA ALA A 68 16.94 -15.89 -0.17
C ALA A 68 17.70 -15.04 0.85
N GLU A 69 18.83 -14.46 0.43
CA GLU A 69 19.62 -13.55 1.26
C GLU A 69 18.85 -12.25 1.57
N SER A 70 18.07 -11.76 0.60
CA SER A 70 17.21 -10.58 0.71
C SER A 70 16.01 -10.72 -0.24
N LEU A 71 15.00 -9.86 -0.07
CA LEU A 71 13.79 -9.83 -0.89
C LEU A 71 13.57 -8.47 -1.55
N SER A 72 12.86 -8.45 -2.68
CA SER A 72 12.18 -7.25 -3.16
C SER A 72 10.84 -7.12 -2.44
N CYS A 73 10.55 -5.96 -1.86
CA CYS A 73 9.31 -5.71 -1.14
C CYS A 73 8.40 -4.76 -1.91
N MET A 74 7.09 -5.01 -1.88
CA MET A 74 6.08 -4.12 -2.47
C MET A 74 5.04 -3.78 -1.42
N GLY A 75 4.71 -2.50 -1.27
CA GLY A 75 3.72 -1.97 -0.34
C GLY A 75 2.60 -1.21 -1.06
N TYR A 76 1.36 -1.37 -0.61
CA TYR A 76 0.19 -0.68 -1.15
C TYR A 76 -0.54 0.09 -0.05
N CYS A 77 -0.82 1.39 -0.29
CA CYS A 77 -1.49 2.27 0.65
C CYS A 77 -0.85 2.20 2.05
N SER A 78 -1.62 1.92 3.12
CA SER A 78 -1.10 1.83 4.49
C SER A 78 -0.06 0.70 4.67
N GLY A 79 -0.14 -0.36 3.86
CA GLY A 79 0.88 -1.41 3.81
C GLY A 79 2.23 -0.90 3.29
N GLY A 80 2.23 0.13 2.43
CA GLY A 80 3.42 0.84 2.02
C GLY A 80 3.98 1.74 3.11
N THR A 81 3.11 2.41 3.89
CA THR A 81 3.54 3.21 5.05
C THR A 81 4.26 2.33 6.06
N MET A 82 3.70 1.17 6.37
CA MET A 82 4.34 0.19 7.26
C MET A 82 5.63 -0.40 6.67
N LEU A 83 5.67 -0.61 5.35
CA LEU A 83 6.91 -1.01 4.66
C LEU A 83 7.99 0.07 4.87
N ALA A 84 7.69 1.35 4.64
CA ALA A 84 8.65 2.44 4.81
C ALA A 84 9.21 2.50 6.24
N VAL A 85 8.33 2.39 7.24
CA VAL A 85 8.71 2.29 8.66
C VAL A 85 9.65 1.09 8.89
N THR A 86 9.31 -0.07 8.35
CA THR A 86 10.12 -1.29 8.49
C THR A 86 11.50 -1.15 7.87
N LEU A 87 11.60 -0.53 6.68
CA LEU A 87 12.88 -0.31 5.99
C LEU A 87 13.78 0.63 6.80
N ALA A 88 13.23 1.73 7.32
CA ALA A 88 13.96 2.65 8.19
C ALA A 88 14.39 1.98 9.51
N TYR A 89 13.54 1.15 10.11
CA TYR A 89 13.88 0.35 11.30
C TYR A 89 15.05 -0.61 11.05
N LEU A 90 15.08 -1.27 9.89
CA LEU A 90 16.18 -2.14 9.49
C LEU A 90 17.44 -1.35 9.15
N ALA A 91 17.31 -0.19 8.52
CA ALA A 91 18.43 0.70 8.19
C ALA A 91 19.13 1.22 9.44
N ALA A 92 18.36 1.67 10.44
CA ALA A 92 18.88 2.16 11.72
C ALA A 92 19.65 1.08 12.53
N GLN A 93 19.53 -0.19 12.15
CA GLN A 93 20.24 -1.32 12.76
C GLN A 93 21.30 -1.93 11.84
N ASP A 94 21.64 -1.30 10.72
CA ASP A 94 22.56 -1.82 9.71
C ASP A 94 22.15 -3.21 9.16
N LYS A 95 20.85 -3.49 9.16
CA LYS A 95 20.28 -4.77 8.70
C LYS A 95 19.53 -4.66 7.38
N LEU A 96 19.31 -3.46 6.83
CA LEU A 96 18.48 -3.26 5.63
C LEU A 96 18.86 -4.20 4.48
N HIS A 97 20.11 -4.18 4.03
CA HIS A 97 20.62 -5.00 2.92
C HIS A 97 20.58 -6.51 3.19
N ASN A 98 20.58 -6.90 4.48
CA ASN A 98 20.41 -8.29 4.87
C ASN A 98 18.97 -8.77 4.75
N TYR A 99 17.98 -7.91 4.51
CA TYR A 99 16.56 -8.28 4.48
C TYR A 99 15.88 -7.86 3.18
N VAL A 100 16.13 -6.64 2.70
CA VAL A 100 15.46 -6.06 1.55
C VAL A 100 16.48 -5.44 0.60
N ASN A 101 16.39 -5.78 -0.68
CA ASN A 101 17.29 -5.24 -1.72
C ASN A 101 16.64 -4.16 -2.59
N SER A 102 15.32 -4.04 -2.58
CA SER A 102 14.55 -3.07 -3.36
C SER A 102 13.14 -2.95 -2.80
N ALA A 103 12.54 -1.76 -2.96
CA ALA A 103 11.19 -1.49 -2.50
C ALA A 103 10.30 -0.89 -3.60
N THR A 104 9.03 -1.25 -3.61
CA THR A 104 8.01 -0.64 -4.46
C THR A 104 6.87 -0.09 -3.60
N PHE A 105 6.51 1.17 -3.80
CA PHE A 105 5.43 1.86 -3.08
C PHE A 105 4.32 2.21 -4.07
N LEU A 106 3.13 1.68 -3.82
CA LEU A 106 1.94 1.90 -4.64
C LEU A 106 0.96 2.77 -3.83
N THR A 107 0.69 3.98 -4.30
CA THR A 107 -0.21 4.98 -3.66
C THR A 107 -0.03 5.06 -2.15
N THR A 108 1.23 5.22 -1.73
CA THR A 108 1.65 5.18 -0.33
C THR A 108 1.92 6.59 0.20
N LEU A 109 1.42 6.89 1.40
CA LEU A 109 1.78 8.09 2.14
C LEU A 109 2.91 7.79 3.13
N VAL A 110 3.92 8.65 3.14
CA VAL A 110 5.00 8.68 4.13
C VAL A 110 5.15 10.06 4.79
N ASP A 111 4.63 11.09 4.12
CA ASP A 111 4.35 12.40 4.66
C ASP A 111 2.82 12.59 4.53
N PHE A 112 2.20 13.06 5.61
CA PHE A 112 0.75 13.17 5.78
C PHE A 112 0.29 14.64 5.83
N LYS A 113 1.16 15.61 5.53
CA LYS A 113 0.84 17.05 5.62
C LYS A 113 -0.40 17.45 4.80
N GLU A 114 -0.57 16.88 3.62
CA GLU A 114 -1.77 17.02 2.77
C GLU A 114 -2.30 15.61 2.47
N ALA A 115 -2.70 14.87 3.52
CA ALA A 115 -3.29 13.53 3.42
C ALA A 115 -4.70 13.49 2.79
N GLY A 116 -4.99 14.46 1.91
CA GLY A 116 -6.26 14.58 1.19
C GLY A 116 -7.44 14.90 2.10
N ASP A 117 -8.64 14.66 1.57
CA ASP A 117 -9.90 14.97 2.23
C ASP A 117 -10.08 14.24 3.57
N VAL A 118 -9.38 13.11 3.78
CA VAL A 118 -9.37 12.38 5.06
C VAL A 118 -8.86 13.26 6.20
N ALA A 119 -7.89 14.13 5.94
CA ALA A 119 -7.34 15.05 6.95
C ALA A 119 -8.39 16.04 7.49
N THR A 120 -9.45 16.32 6.71
CA THR A 120 -10.55 17.20 7.15
C THR A 120 -11.42 16.59 8.24
N PHE A 121 -11.37 15.26 8.40
CA PHE A 121 -12.08 14.49 9.43
C PHE A 121 -11.17 14.09 10.60
N ILE A 122 -10.03 14.77 10.76
CA ILE A 122 -9.04 14.45 11.78
C ILE A 122 -8.66 15.73 12.52
N ASP A 123 -9.27 15.91 13.69
CA ASP A 123 -8.88 16.89 14.70
C ASP A 123 -8.90 16.25 16.09
N GLU A 124 -8.35 16.92 17.11
CA GLU A 124 -8.25 16.37 18.46
C GLU A 124 -9.61 15.96 19.04
N GLN A 125 -10.66 16.76 18.84
CA GLN A 125 -11.99 16.50 19.40
C GLN A 125 -12.64 15.29 18.72
N GLN A 126 -12.52 15.19 17.39
CA GLN A 126 -13.01 14.05 16.62
C GLN A 126 -12.26 12.77 16.99
N LEU A 127 -10.95 12.84 17.22
CA LEU A 127 -10.15 11.70 17.65
C LEU A 127 -10.45 11.26 19.08
N GLU A 128 -10.80 12.18 19.99
CA GLU A 128 -11.25 11.84 21.34
C GLU A 128 -12.60 11.11 21.33
N LEU A 129 -13.54 11.58 20.49
CA LEU A 129 -14.82 10.92 20.27
C LEU A 129 -14.62 9.51 19.69
N LEU A 130 -13.79 9.39 18.65
CA LEU A 130 -13.48 8.12 18.01
C LEU A 130 -12.81 7.15 18.99
N ASP A 131 -11.88 7.65 19.81
CA ASP A 131 -11.23 6.85 20.86
C ASP A 131 -12.25 6.32 21.87
N SER A 132 -13.24 7.12 22.24
CA SER A 132 -14.29 6.69 23.17
C SER A 132 -15.14 5.56 22.58
N ILE A 133 -15.44 5.61 21.28
CA ILE A 133 -16.15 4.54 20.56
C ILE A 133 -15.29 3.27 20.51
N MET A 134 -14.03 3.40 20.07
CA MET A 134 -13.13 2.27 19.91
C MET A 134 -12.72 1.63 21.24
N ARG A 135 -12.55 2.41 22.31
CA ARG A 135 -12.16 1.90 23.63
C ARG A 135 -13.21 0.93 24.20
N ASN A 136 -14.49 1.19 23.93
CA ASN A 136 -15.58 0.32 24.37
C ASN A 136 -15.68 -0.96 23.53
N ALA A 137 -15.51 -0.86 22.21
CA ALA A 137 -15.59 -2.01 21.30
C ALA A 137 -14.29 -2.83 21.20
N GLY A 138 -13.15 -2.23 21.52
CA GLY A 138 -11.80 -2.75 21.27
C GLY A 138 -11.28 -2.51 19.85
N TYR A 139 -12.10 -1.99 18.93
CA TYR A 139 -11.74 -1.73 17.55
C TYR A 139 -12.67 -0.68 16.92
N LEU A 140 -12.25 -0.11 15.79
CA LEU A 140 -13.14 0.62 14.89
C LEU A 140 -13.83 -0.39 13.96
N ASP A 141 -15.16 -0.38 13.96
CA ASP A 141 -15.93 -1.24 13.06
C ASP A 141 -15.75 -0.79 11.60
N GLY A 142 -15.65 -1.76 10.68
CA GLY A 142 -15.45 -1.51 9.26
C GLY A 142 -16.58 -0.64 8.65
N TYR A 143 -17.77 -0.67 9.24
CA TYR A 143 -18.91 0.18 8.86
C TYR A 143 -18.55 1.68 8.85
N TYR A 144 -17.85 2.17 9.87
CA TYR A 144 -17.50 3.60 9.96
C TYR A 144 -16.53 4.00 8.85
N MET A 145 -15.60 3.11 8.51
CA MET A 145 -14.64 3.39 7.46
C MET A 145 -15.27 3.29 6.06
N ALA A 146 -16.19 2.36 5.86
CA ALA A 146 -17.02 2.32 4.64
C ALA A 146 -17.84 3.61 4.47
N LEU A 147 -18.38 4.17 5.56
CA LEU A 147 -19.11 5.44 5.54
C LEU A 147 -18.20 6.62 5.16
N CYS A 148 -17.04 6.74 5.80
CA CYS A 148 -16.04 7.76 5.45
C CYS A 148 -15.66 7.67 3.97
N PHE A 149 -15.32 6.49 3.47
CA PHE A 149 -14.98 6.32 2.05
C PHE A 149 -16.15 6.62 1.10
N SER A 150 -17.38 6.30 1.49
CA SER A 150 -18.57 6.60 0.66
C SER A 150 -18.80 8.12 0.53
N ILE A 151 -18.55 8.88 1.59
CA ILE A 151 -18.63 10.35 1.58
C ILE A 151 -17.51 10.92 0.70
N LEU A 152 -16.27 10.43 0.90
CA LEU A 152 -15.08 10.87 0.19
C LEU A 152 -15.04 10.47 -1.29
N ARG A 153 -15.77 9.44 -1.71
CA ARG A 153 -15.84 8.97 -3.12
C ARG A 153 -17.18 9.23 -3.80
N SER A 154 -17.97 10.16 -3.29
CA SER A 154 -19.30 10.43 -3.86
C SER A 154 -19.25 10.80 -5.35
N SER A 155 -18.23 11.53 -5.82
CA SER A 155 -18.02 11.82 -7.24
C SER A 155 -17.55 10.59 -8.05
N ASP A 156 -16.58 9.83 -7.54
CA ASP A 156 -15.89 8.80 -8.34
C ASP A 156 -16.58 7.44 -8.33
N MET A 157 -17.25 7.07 -7.23
CA MET A 157 -17.92 5.78 -7.09
C MET A 157 -19.43 5.85 -7.35
N ILE A 158 -20.09 6.95 -6.94
CA ILE A 158 -21.55 7.07 -7.07
C ILE A 158 -21.90 7.78 -8.39
N TRP A 159 -21.28 8.91 -8.70
CA TRP A 159 -21.66 9.72 -9.86
C TRP A 159 -21.16 9.19 -11.21
N SER A 160 -19.93 8.64 -11.28
CA SER A 160 -19.42 8.00 -12.50
C SER A 160 -20.24 6.74 -12.88
N TYR A 161 -20.65 5.97 -11.88
CA TYR A 161 -21.55 4.83 -12.00
C TYR A 161 -22.95 5.26 -12.44
N TYR A 162 -23.53 6.29 -11.79
CA TYR A 162 -24.83 6.83 -12.15
C TYR A 162 -24.85 7.39 -13.57
N THR A 163 -23.84 8.17 -13.95
CA THR A 163 -23.71 8.74 -15.31
C THR A 163 -23.56 7.64 -16.36
N SER A 164 -22.73 6.63 -16.12
CA SER A 164 -22.52 5.53 -17.07
C SER A 164 -23.75 4.62 -17.23
N ASN A 165 -24.46 4.33 -16.14
CA ASN A 165 -25.56 3.37 -16.15
C ASN A 165 -26.91 4.02 -16.44
N TYR A 166 -27.24 5.09 -15.72
CA TYR A 166 -28.55 5.71 -15.79
C TYR A 166 -28.66 6.66 -16.99
N LEU A 167 -27.62 7.47 -17.25
CA LEU A 167 -27.64 8.43 -18.37
C LEU A 167 -27.17 7.84 -19.70
N LEU A 168 -26.18 6.93 -19.69
CA LEU A 168 -25.57 6.39 -20.92
C LEU A 168 -26.00 4.96 -21.26
N GLY A 169 -26.78 4.29 -20.40
CA GLY A 169 -27.28 2.93 -20.64
C GLY A 169 -26.19 1.84 -20.77
N LYS A 170 -24.96 2.13 -20.31
CA LYS A 170 -23.85 1.17 -20.38
C LYS A 170 -23.90 0.23 -19.17
N LYS A 171 -23.57 -1.05 -19.35
CA LYS A 171 -23.46 -2.00 -18.22
C LYS A 171 -22.32 -1.56 -17.29
N PRO A 172 -22.53 -1.52 -15.96
CA PRO A 172 -21.44 -1.21 -15.04
C PRO A 172 -20.41 -2.33 -15.08
N GLN A 173 -19.16 -1.97 -15.36
CA GLN A 173 -18.03 -2.89 -15.29
C GLN A 173 -17.17 -2.50 -14.08
N ALA A 174 -17.56 -2.96 -12.87
CA ALA A 174 -16.71 -3.02 -11.65
C ALA A 174 -17.47 -3.64 -10.45
N PHE A 175 -18.07 -4.83 -10.60
CA PHE A 175 -18.68 -5.52 -9.44
C PHE A 175 -17.62 -5.95 -8.41
N ASP A 176 -16.39 -6.19 -8.86
CA ASP A 176 -15.28 -6.70 -8.06
C ASP A 176 -14.64 -5.64 -7.17
N ILE A 177 -14.33 -4.45 -7.69
CA ILE A 177 -13.79 -3.34 -6.87
C ILE A 177 -14.84 -2.84 -5.87
N LEU A 178 -16.12 -2.75 -6.28
CA LEU A 178 -17.21 -2.40 -5.37
C LEU A 178 -17.40 -3.45 -4.28
N HIS A 179 -17.33 -4.74 -4.64
CA HIS A 179 -17.38 -5.84 -3.67
C HIS A 179 -16.23 -5.75 -2.67
N TRP A 180 -15.00 -5.57 -3.16
CA TRP A 180 -13.82 -5.35 -2.32
C TRP A 180 -14.00 -4.17 -1.37
N ASN A 181 -14.54 -3.05 -1.88
CA ASN A 181 -14.71 -1.85 -1.08
C ASN A 181 -15.75 -2.06 0.04
N SER A 182 -16.82 -2.82 -0.22
CA SER A 182 -17.84 -3.18 0.76
C SER A 182 -17.38 -4.24 1.79
N ASP A 183 -16.36 -5.02 1.45
CA ASP A 183 -15.78 -6.07 2.30
C ASP A 183 -14.70 -5.49 3.22
N SER A 184 -15.15 -4.57 4.08
CA SER A 184 -14.33 -3.80 5.01
C SER A 184 -13.68 -4.65 6.11
N THR A 185 -12.65 -4.11 6.74
CA THR A 185 -11.95 -4.70 7.88
C THR A 185 -12.06 -3.80 9.10
N ARG A 186 -12.03 -4.40 10.29
CA ARG A 186 -11.93 -3.69 11.56
C ARG A 186 -10.49 -3.23 11.80
N MET A 187 -10.32 -2.23 12.66
CA MET A 187 -9.00 -1.72 13.03
C MET A 187 -8.86 -1.70 14.56
N PRO A 188 -7.85 -2.36 15.17
CA PRO A 188 -7.74 -2.42 16.62
C PRO A 188 -7.53 -1.03 17.22
N TYR A 189 -8.07 -0.82 18.43
CA TYR A 189 -8.03 0.48 19.09
C TYR A 189 -6.61 1.04 19.18
N SER A 190 -5.66 0.29 19.76
CA SER A 190 -4.30 0.78 19.99
C SER A 190 -3.56 1.13 18.71
N MET A 191 -3.68 0.29 17.66
CA MET A 191 -3.08 0.57 16.36
C MET A 191 -3.72 1.78 15.68
N HIS A 192 -5.06 1.83 15.60
CA HIS A 192 -5.75 2.87 14.84
C HIS A 192 -5.61 4.25 15.49
N SER A 193 -5.78 4.32 16.82
CA SER A 193 -5.60 5.55 17.59
C SER A 193 -4.19 6.11 17.42
N TYR A 194 -3.16 5.25 17.48
CA TYR A 194 -1.77 5.64 17.21
C TYR A 194 -1.57 6.11 15.76
N TYR A 195 -2.09 5.37 14.79
CA TYR A 195 -1.96 5.68 13.37
C TYR A 195 -2.54 7.06 13.03
N LEU A 196 -3.75 7.37 13.50
CA LEU A 196 -4.37 8.68 13.26
C LEU A 196 -3.62 9.82 13.95
N ARG A 197 -3.24 9.66 15.23
CA ARG A 197 -2.53 10.71 15.97
C ARG A 197 -1.13 10.96 15.43
N LYS A 198 -0.31 9.91 15.33
CA LYS A 198 1.09 10.05 14.92
C LYS A 198 1.26 10.35 13.45
N LEU A 199 0.43 9.78 12.58
CA LEU A 199 0.62 9.98 11.13
C LEU A 199 -0.24 11.14 10.62
N TYR A 200 -1.55 11.08 10.78
CA TYR A 200 -2.42 12.10 10.19
C TYR A 200 -2.37 13.44 10.92
N LEU A 201 -2.43 13.44 12.27
CA LEU A 201 -2.46 14.68 13.04
C LEU A 201 -1.06 15.28 13.22
N GLU A 202 -0.10 14.49 13.69
CA GLU A 202 1.25 14.97 14.03
C GLU A 202 2.23 14.94 12.86
N ASN A 203 1.93 14.21 11.78
CA ASN A 203 2.84 13.95 10.64
C ASN A 203 4.24 13.52 11.12
N SER A 204 4.30 12.60 12.08
CA SER A 204 5.54 12.19 12.74
C SER A 204 6.46 11.36 11.84
N LEU A 205 5.93 10.62 10.85
CA LEU A 205 6.74 9.74 10.01
C LEU A 205 7.70 10.51 9.08
N SER A 206 7.32 11.72 8.65
CA SER A 206 8.20 12.60 7.86
C SER A 206 9.29 13.29 8.70
N LYS A 207 9.24 13.16 10.03
CA LYS A 207 10.15 13.78 10.99
C LYS A 207 11.09 12.73 11.57
N ALA A 208 12.36 12.77 11.16
CA ALA A 208 13.37 11.81 11.60
C ALA A 208 13.41 11.65 13.14
N GLY A 209 13.30 10.42 13.62
CA GLY A 209 13.32 10.06 15.04
C GLY A 209 12.03 10.34 15.82
N SER A 210 11.01 10.97 15.21
CA SER A 210 9.75 11.29 15.91
C SER A 210 8.87 10.06 16.20
N ILE A 211 9.03 9.00 15.41
CA ILE A 211 8.45 7.68 15.69
C ILE A 211 9.56 6.80 16.25
N VAL A 212 9.29 6.13 17.36
CA VAL A 212 10.21 5.17 17.99
C VAL A 212 9.51 3.83 18.08
N ILE A 213 10.15 2.77 17.58
CA ILE A 213 9.63 1.40 17.60
C ILE A 213 10.69 0.51 18.23
N ASN A 214 10.35 -0.24 19.27
CA ASN A 214 11.29 -1.07 20.03
C ASN A 214 12.60 -0.33 20.40
N GLY A 215 12.47 0.94 20.83
CA GLY A 215 13.61 1.81 21.16
C GLY A 215 14.41 2.38 19.98
N VAL A 216 14.03 2.06 18.74
CA VAL A 216 14.71 2.54 17.52
C VAL A 216 13.95 3.71 16.92
N GLY A 217 14.60 4.87 16.80
CA GLY A 217 14.07 6.03 16.10
C GLY A 217 14.00 5.81 14.59
N ILE A 218 12.84 6.05 13.99
CA ILE A 218 12.58 5.85 12.57
C ILE A 218 13.02 7.09 11.79
N ASP A 219 13.92 6.88 10.83
CA ASP A 219 14.40 7.92 9.92
C ASP A 219 14.40 7.39 8.48
N LEU A 220 13.47 7.88 7.66
CA LEU A 220 13.31 7.47 6.27
C LEU A 220 14.51 7.85 5.40
N SER A 221 15.30 8.86 5.79
CA SER A 221 16.49 9.29 5.04
C SER A 221 17.61 8.25 5.04
N LYS A 222 17.54 7.25 5.93
CA LYS A 222 18.51 6.14 6.03
C LYS A 222 18.23 5.00 5.06
N ILE A 223 17.13 5.03 4.33
CA ILE A 223 16.80 4.01 3.34
C ILE A 223 17.65 4.24 2.09
N ASP A 224 18.60 3.34 1.80
CA ASP A 224 19.60 3.49 0.74
C ASP A 224 19.46 2.44 -0.39
N ILE A 225 18.34 1.72 -0.44
CA ILE A 225 18.03 0.72 -1.48
C ILE A 225 17.29 1.35 -2.68
N PRO A 226 17.34 0.74 -3.88
CA PRO A 226 16.51 1.15 -5.01
C PRO A 226 15.01 1.15 -4.67
N THR A 227 14.32 2.24 -5.01
CA THR A 227 12.87 2.35 -4.78
C THR A 227 12.09 2.69 -6.05
N TYR A 228 10.91 2.09 -6.20
CA TYR A 228 9.94 2.42 -7.24
C TYR A 228 8.71 3.02 -6.57
N VAL A 229 8.33 4.23 -6.94
CA VAL A 229 7.22 4.95 -6.32
C VAL A 229 6.18 5.24 -7.39
N LEU A 230 4.96 4.75 -7.18
CA LEU A 230 3.83 4.99 -8.06
C LEU A 230 2.75 5.77 -7.31
N ALA A 231 2.47 6.98 -7.80
CA ALA A 231 1.29 7.74 -7.42
C ALA A 231 0.20 7.62 -8.49
N ALA A 232 -1.03 7.98 -8.16
CA ALA A 232 -2.14 8.05 -9.10
C ALA A 232 -2.64 9.50 -9.24
N LYS A 233 -2.87 9.95 -10.48
CA LYS A 233 -3.11 11.35 -10.83
C LYS A 233 -4.36 11.94 -10.18
N GLU A 234 -5.43 11.16 -10.11
CA GLU A 234 -6.74 11.55 -9.57
C GLU A 234 -6.93 10.94 -8.17
N ASP A 235 -5.83 10.69 -7.45
CA ASP A 235 -5.91 10.14 -6.11
C ASP A 235 -6.17 11.25 -5.09
N HIS A 236 -7.44 11.39 -4.70
CA HIS A 236 -7.87 12.30 -3.64
C HIS A 236 -7.36 11.92 -2.24
N TYR A 237 -6.82 10.71 -2.06
CA TYR A 237 -6.21 10.24 -0.80
C TYR A 237 -4.71 10.51 -0.74
N SER A 238 -4.07 10.58 -1.91
CA SER A 238 -2.66 10.92 -2.06
C SER A 238 -2.55 12.01 -3.11
N ALA A 239 -2.94 13.24 -2.73
CA ALA A 239 -2.77 14.39 -3.60
C ALA A 239 -1.32 14.42 -4.10
N LEU A 240 -1.20 14.66 -5.41
CA LEU A 240 -0.04 14.59 -6.30
C LEU A 240 1.27 15.23 -5.79
N ALA A 241 1.26 15.93 -4.64
CA ALA A 241 2.33 16.76 -4.15
C ALA A 241 3.20 16.15 -3.03
N ILE A 242 2.84 14.99 -2.43
CA ILE A 242 3.52 14.53 -1.19
C ILE A 242 4.31 13.21 -1.32
N SER A 243 4.12 12.44 -2.38
CA SER A 243 4.87 11.19 -2.57
C SER A 243 6.31 11.39 -3.10
N LEU A 244 6.78 12.63 -3.27
CA LEU A 244 8.02 12.92 -4.01
C LEU A 244 9.11 13.74 -3.31
N PHE A 245 8.89 14.36 -2.14
CA PHE A 245 9.79 15.45 -1.71
C PHE A 245 10.68 15.24 -0.48
N ASN A 246 10.99 14.00 -0.10
CA ASN A 246 12.14 13.75 0.80
C ASN A 246 12.77 12.35 0.69
N ILE A 247 12.87 11.80 -0.52
CA ILE A 247 13.85 10.73 -0.79
C ILE A 247 15.06 11.37 -1.48
N GLN A 248 15.80 12.21 -0.74
CA GLN A 248 17.06 12.82 -1.19
C GLN A 248 18.21 11.80 -1.32
N TYR A 249 17.95 10.51 -1.07
CA TYR A 249 18.97 9.48 -0.98
C TYR A 249 18.48 8.20 -1.67
N GLY A 250 19.20 7.72 -2.69
CA GLY A 250 18.93 6.45 -3.36
C GLY A 250 18.63 6.53 -4.86
N LYS A 251 18.62 5.38 -5.54
CA LYS A 251 18.21 5.25 -6.95
C LYS A 251 16.69 5.08 -7.03
N ASN A 252 15.97 6.20 -7.10
CA ASN A 252 14.51 6.22 -7.08
C ASN A 252 13.94 6.27 -8.51
N CYS A 253 12.82 5.58 -8.74
CA CYS A 253 12.04 5.65 -9.97
C CYS A 253 10.62 6.06 -9.61
N PHE A 254 10.25 7.30 -9.94
CA PHE A 254 8.90 7.79 -9.76
C PHE A 254 8.09 7.69 -11.06
N VAL A 255 6.85 7.23 -10.89
CA VAL A 255 5.86 7.07 -11.95
C VAL A 255 4.53 7.63 -11.49
N LEU A 256 3.84 8.30 -12.40
CA LEU A 256 2.50 8.80 -12.15
C LEU A 256 1.48 8.05 -13.02
N GLY A 257 0.71 7.15 -12.41
CA GLY A 257 -0.39 6.46 -13.08
C GLY A 257 -1.59 7.37 -13.32
N GLY A 258 -2.32 7.16 -14.41
CA GLY A 258 -3.61 7.80 -14.64
C GLY A 258 -4.71 7.28 -13.70
N SER A 259 -5.84 7.97 -13.65
CA SER A 259 -6.99 7.67 -12.78
C SER A 259 -6.68 7.77 -11.27
N GLY A 260 -7.59 7.26 -10.43
CA GLY A 260 -7.54 7.36 -8.98
C GLY A 260 -6.94 6.13 -8.27
N HIS A 261 -6.93 6.17 -6.93
CA HIS A 261 -6.23 5.25 -6.01
C HIS A 261 -6.21 3.76 -6.35
N VAL A 262 -7.33 3.21 -6.84
CA VAL A 262 -7.45 1.78 -7.18
C VAL A 262 -7.31 1.59 -8.68
N ALA A 263 -8.05 2.36 -9.48
CA ALA A 263 -8.10 2.21 -10.94
C ALA A 263 -6.75 2.49 -11.63
N GLY A 264 -5.94 3.39 -11.08
CA GLY A 264 -4.58 3.65 -11.58
C GLY A 264 -3.59 2.53 -11.24
N ILE A 265 -3.75 1.87 -10.10
CA ILE A 265 -2.91 0.75 -9.67
C ILE A 265 -3.30 -0.53 -10.39
N ILE A 266 -4.60 -0.86 -10.42
CA ILE A 266 -5.17 -2.04 -11.05
C ILE A 266 -5.49 -1.75 -12.52
N ASN A 267 -4.43 -1.56 -13.31
CA ASN A 267 -4.51 -1.26 -14.73
C ASN A 267 -3.76 -2.35 -15.53
N PRO A 268 -4.34 -3.53 -15.80
CA PRO A 268 -3.63 -4.65 -16.42
C PRO A 268 -3.21 -4.36 -17.88
N PRO A 269 -2.02 -4.79 -18.35
CA PRO A 269 -1.52 -4.51 -19.70
C PRO A 269 -2.46 -4.93 -20.83
N ASN A 270 -3.10 -6.09 -20.69
CA ASN A 270 -3.96 -6.67 -21.72
C ASN A 270 -5.32 -5.95 -21.87
N LYS A 271 -5.67 -5.08 -20.92
CA LYS A 271 -6.92 -4.29 -20.92
C LYS A 271 -6.66 -2.90 -20.35
N SER A 272 -5.55 -2.27 -20.77
CA SER A 272 -5.17 -0.97 -20.21
C SER A 272 -6.19 0.10 -20.60
N LYS A 273 -6.75 0.77 -19.60
CA LYS A 273 -7.68 1.89 -19.79
C LYS A 273 -6.98 3.24 -19.68
N TYR A 274 -5.92 3.29 -18.90
CA TYR A 274 -5.22 4.53 -18.55
C TYR A 274 -3.79 4.52 -19.11
N SER A 275 -3.20 5.71 -19.14
CA SER A 275 -1.77 5.96 -19.39
C SER A 275 -1.02 6.11 -18.07
N TYR A 276 0.30 6.24 -18.15
CA TYR A 276 1.15 6.66 -17.05
C TYR A 276 2.18 7.69 -17.54
N ARG A 277 2.77 8.46 -16.63
CA ARG A 277 3.81 9.43 -16.93
C ARG A 277 5.11 9.05 -16.24
N ILE A 278 6.21 9.28 -16.94
CA ILE A 278 7.57 9.11 -16.42
C ILE A 278 8.43 10.33 -16.77
N ASN A 279 9.54 10.48 -16.07
CA ASN A 279 10.51 11.53 -16.35
C ASN A 279 11.93 10.98 -16.28
N GLU A 280 12.83 11.56 -17.05
CA GLU A 280 14.26 11.24 -17.03
C GLU A 280 14.92 11.81 -15.76
N SER A 281 14.48 13.01 -15.33
CA SER A 281 14.91 13.60 -14.06
C SER A 281 13.88 13.30 -12.96
N GLN A 282 14.36 12.70 -11.88
CA GLN A 282 13.55 12.32 -10.72
C GLN A 282 13.59 13.39 -9.61
N TYR A 283 14.48 14.38 -9.73
CA TYR A 283 14.79 15.38 -8.70
C TYR A 283 14.31 16.79 -9.11
N LEU A 284 13.08 16.88 -9.60
CA LEU A 284 12.43 18.14 -9.96
C LEU A 284 11.35 18.45 -8.94
N ASP A 285 11.00 19.72 -8.75
CA ASP A 285 9.78 20.08 -8.03
C ASP A 285 8.55 19.42 -8.69
N PRO A 286 7.47 19.14 -7.94
CA PRO A 286 6.38 18.30 -8.47
C PRO A 286 5.71 18.90 -9.71
N GLU A 287 5.60 20.23 -9.76
CA GLU A 287 5.00 20.94 -10.89
C GLU A 287 5.88 20.83 -12.13
N GLU A 288 7.19 21.05 -11.99
CA GLU A 288 8.16 20.90 -13.06
C GLU A 288 8.31 19.44 -13.51
N TRP A 289 8.30 18.48 -12.57
CA TRP A 289 8.29 17.06 -12.87
C TRP A 289 7.09 16.71 -13.74
N PHE A 290 5.89 17.18 -13.36
CA PHE A 290 4.67 16.92 -14.12
C PHE A 290 4.73 17.57 -15.50
N ARG A 291 5.14 18.84 -15.58
CA ARG A 291 5.24 19.61 -16.83
C ARG A 291 6.20 18.97 -17.85
N THR A 292 7.32 18.44 -17.38
CA THR A 292 8.37 17.85 -18.24
C THR A 292 8.25 16.34 -18.43
N SER A 293 7.39 15.67 -17.64
CA SER A 293 7.15 14.23 -17.78
C SER A 293 6.53 13.87 -19.13
N LYS A 294 6.90 12.69 -19.63
CA LYS A 294 6.37 12.09 -20.86
C LYS A 294 5.22 11.16 -20.52
N GLU A 295 4.10 11.31 -21.21
CA GLU A 295 2.97 10.40 -21.10
C GLU A 295 3.16 9.18 -22.01
N ILE A 296 2.95 8.00 -21.45
CA ILE A 296 3.06 6.71 -22.12
C ILE A 296 1.71 6.02 -22.05
N ALA A 297 1.19 5.65 -23.21
CA ALA A 297 -0.05 4.90 -23.31
C ALA A 297 0.12 3.48 -22.76
N GLY A 298 -0.88 2.99 -22.04
CA GLY A 298 -0.89 1.62 -21.53
C GLY A 298 -0.61 1.52 -20.03
N SER A 299 -0.43 0.28 -19.58
CA SER A 299 -0.22 -0.04 -18.17
C SER A 299 1.20 0.33 -17.74
N TRP A 300 1.36 0.78 -16.49
CA TRP A 300 2.66 0.95 -15.86
C TRP A 300 3.29 -0.39 -15.43
N TRP A 301 2.54 -1.50 -15.38
CA TRP A 301 3.04 -2.80 -14.91
C TRP A 301 4.29 -3.27 -15.69
N PRO A 302 4.34 -3.20 -17.04
CA PRO A 302 5.52 -3.58 -17.80
C PRO A 302 6.70 -2.64 -17.55
N HIS A 303 6.46 -1.37 -17.26
CA HIS A 303 7.50 -0.42 -16.86
C HIS A 303 8.12 -0.81 -15.51
N TRP A 304 7.30 -1.13 -14.51
CA TRP A 304 7.77 -1.67 -13.24
C TRP A 304 8.56 -2.97 -13.41
N LEU A 305 8.10 -3.89 -14.27
CA LEU A 305 8.82 -5.13 -14.56
C LEU A 305 10.20 -4.88 -15.17
N ASN A 306 10.29 -3.94 -16.11
CA ASN A 306 11.57 -3.55 -16.70
C ASN A 306 12.52 -2.96 -15.66
N TRP A 307 12.02 -2.09 -14.77
CA TRP A 307 12.80 -1.56 -13.64
C TRP A 307 13.27 -2.68 -12.70
N ALA A 308 12.38 -3.58 -12.28
CA ALA A 308 12.70 -4.66 -11.36
C ALA A 308 13.72 -5.64 -11.98
N SER A 309 13.55 -5.98 -13.25
CA SER A 309 14.47 -6.87 -13.97
C SER A 309 15.84 -6.23 -14.20
N ALA A 310 15.93 -4.90 -14.28
CA ALA A 310 17.20 -4.20 -14.37
C ALA A 310 18.01 -4.24 -13.05
N LEU A 311 17.35 -4.49 -11.91
CA LEU A 311 18.04 -4.71 -10.63
C LEU A 311 18.61 -6.13 -10.52
N ASN A 312 17.82 -7.12 -10.93
CA ASN A 312 18.26 -8.52 -11.05
C ASN A 312 17.35 -9.27 -12.03
N ASN A 313 17.93 -9.83 -13.09
CA ASN A 313 17.23 -10.66 -14.08
C ASN A 313 17.63 -12.14 -14.06
N GLU A 314 18.40 -12.56 -13.05
CA GLU A 314 18.83 -13.94 -12.91
C GLU A 314 17.61 -14.85 -12.73
N LYS A 315 17.48 -15.83 -13.62
CA LYS A 315 16.42 -16.84 -13.55
C LYS A 315 16.95 -18.07 -12.85
N ILE A 316 16.26 -18.45 -11.78
CA ILE A 316 16.50 -19.70 -11.07
C ILE A 316 15.39 -20.71 -11.39
N PRO A 317 15.66 -22.02 -11.31
CA PRO A 317 14.60 -23.03 -11.39
C PRO A 317 13.50 -22.77 -10.35
N LEU A 318 12.26 -23.11 -10.70
CA LEU A 318 11.12 -22.97 -9.79
C LEU A 318 11.39 -23.74 -8.50
N ARG A 319 11.38 -23.02 -7.38
CA ARG A 319 11.59 -23.61 -6.05
C ARG A 319 10.36 -24.46 -5.68
N GLN A 320 10.61 -25.68 -5.23
CA GLN A 320 9.58 -26.57 -4.71
C GLN A 320 9.21 -26.13 -3.29
N ILE A 321 7.94 -25.83 -3.06
CA ILE A 321 7.42 -25.56 -1.72
C ILE A 321 7.27 -26.90 -1.00
N ASP A 322 7.84 -27.02 0.20
CA ASP A 322 7.62 -28.19 1.04
C ASP A 322 6.13 -28.31 1.37
N LYS A 323 5.49 -29.42 0.98
CA LYS A 323 4.06 -29.63 1.24
C LYS A 323 3.74 -29.64 2.73
N LYS A 324 4.71 -29.93 3.61
CA LYS A 324 4.54 -29.90 5.06
C LYS A 324 4.42 -28.49 5.64
N SER A 325 4.92 -27.46 4.94
CA SER A 325 4.79 -26.06 5.37
C SER A 325 3.46 -25.43 4.93
N ILE A 326 2.67 -26.12 4.11
CA ILE A 326 1.37 -25.66 3.65
C ILE A 326 0.33 -25.89 4.75
N ILE A 327 -0.17 -24.80 5.33
CA ILE A 327 -1.23 -24.85 6.34
C ILE A 327 -2.60 -25.07 5.68
N GLU A 328 -2.90 -24.29 4.63
CA GLU A 328 -4.15 -24.37 3.87
C GLU A 328 -3.96 -23.77 2.47
N LYS A 329 -4.92 -24.04 1.55
CA LYS A 329 -4.89 -23.43 0.21
C LYS A 329 -5.25 -21.94 0.29
N ALA A 330 -4.58 -21.13 -0.53
CA ALA A 330 -5.02 -19.76 -0.81
C ALA A 330 -6.52 -19.75 -1.23
N PRO A 331 -7.31 -18.74 -0.83
CA PRO A 331 -6.88 -17.45 -0.26
C PRO A 331 -6.73 -17.45 1.28
N GLY A 332 -6.80 -18.62 1.91
CA GLY A 332 -6.72 -18.77 3.36
C GLY A 332 -8.02 -18.41 4.09
N ARG A 333 -8.03 -18.56 5.42
CA ARG A 333 -9.19 -18.34 6.28
C ARG A 333 -9.32 -16.90 6.77
N TYR A 334 -8.21 -16.18 6.97
CA TYR A 334 -8.23 -14.81 7.51
C TYR A 334 -9.01 -13.84 6.64
N VAL A 335 -8.80 -13.89 5.32
CA VAL A 335 -9.52 -13.04 4.37
C VAL A 335 -11.02 -13.32 4.28
N LYS A 336 -11.47 -14.50 4.76
CA LYS A 336 -12.88 -14.89 4.76
C LYS A 336 -13.61 -14.44 6.03
N ILE A 337 -12.89 -13.94 7.03
CA ILE A 337 -13.47 -13.40 8.26
C ILE A 337 -14.22 -12.10 7.93
N LYS A 338 -15.42 -11.96 8.50
CA LYS A 338 -16.29 -10.79 8.35
C LYS A 338 -16.11 -9.80 9.48
#